data_AF-A0AAE8I5Z0-F1
#
_entry.id   AF-A0AAE8I5Z0-F1
#
_cell.length_a   1.000
_cell.length_b   1.000
_cell.length_c   1.000
_cell.angle_alpha   90.00
_cell.angle_beta   90.00
_cell.angle_gamma   90.00
#
_symmetry.space_group_name_H-M   'P 1'
#
loop_
_entity.id
_entity.type
_entity.pdbx_description
1 polymer ?
#
loop_
_entity_poly.entity_id
_entity_poly.type
_entity_poly.pdbx_seq_one_letter_code
_entity_poly.pdbx_strand_id
1 'polypeptide(L)'
;MQTCPCLFNQVDRTPSARAVVHFCELTLGTSVTAANVHQAFLIQHPGAPAFNPGPLRAAARGGTVMEMLCSEVLASAGIPAMTPGSDRWPVWQMPGHVLMNEGRMQTLQALGDILIPCAPTNLVISVKSEAARERLLYSANSIEGIGFGFFKEPEEFWTSSRMSLYKRMGFTAIYMPDATCAAVMVKVITDGNERHAININGTALYRPLSAFADDMVRVVGRSSALL
;
A
#
# COMPACT_ATOMS: atom_id res chain seq x y z
N MET A 1 6.68 33.93 -20.59
CA MET A 1 6.76 32.49 -20.92
C MET A 1 6.48 31.71 -19.63
N GLN A 2 5.30 31.10 -19.51
CA GLN A 2 4.97 30.18 -18.43
C GLN A 2 5.68 28.84 -18.72
N THR A 3 6.79 28.58 -18.05
CA THR A 3 7.48 27.30 -18.14
C THR A 3 6.66 26.23 -17.42
N CYS A 4 6.33 25.17 -18.17
CA CYS A 4 5.67 23.97 -17.63
C CYS A 4 6.60 23.27 -16.62
N PRO A 5 6.12 22.84 -15.43
CA PRO A 5 6.96 22.22 -14.41
C PRO A 5 7.56 20.85 -14.80
N CYS A 6 7.21 20.29 -15.95
CA CYS A 6 7.66 18.95 -16.36
C CYS A 6 9.08 18.95 -16.93
N LEU A 7 10.08 19.32 -16.12
CA LEU A 7 11.47 18.89 -16.33
C LEU A 7 11.53 17.35 -16.52
N PHE A 8 10.58 16.63 -15.93
CA PHE A 8 10.35 15.19 -16.06
C PHE A 8 10.20 14.68 -17.50
N ASN A 9 9.63 15.48 -18.42
CA ASN A 9 9.47 15.09 -19.83
C ASN A 9 10.59 15.60 -20.74
N GLN A 10 11.51 16.39 -20.19
CA GLN A 10 12.62 17.02 -20.93
C GLN A 10 13.97 16.32 -20.70
N VAL A 11 14.01 15.32 -19.81
CA VAL A 11 15.21 14.54 -19.49
C VAL A 11 15.12 13.17 -20.16
N ASP A 12 16.09 12.82 -20.99
CA ASP A 12 16.20 11.50 -21.64
C ASP A 12 16.69 10.42 -20.65
N ARG A 13 15.97 10.25 -19.53
CA ARG A 13 16.22 9.21 -18.52
C ARG A 13 14.90 8.64 -18.03
N THR A 14 14.86 7.33 -17.85
CA THR A 14 13.71 6.67 -17.22
C THR A 14 13.63 7.12 -15.75
N PRO A 15 12.48 7.65 -15.31
CA PRO A 15 12.32 8.10 -13.93
C PRO A 15 12.31 6.93 -12.96
N SER A 16 12.95 7.09 -11.81
CA SER A 16 12.84 6.13 -10.70
C SER A 16 11.49 6.23 -10.01
N ALA A 17 11.08 5.19 -9.28
CA ALA A 17 9.85 5.24 -8.49
C ALA A 17 9.86 6.39 -7.47
N ARG A 18 11.00 6.65 -6.84
CA ARG A 18 11.19 7.78 -5.92
C ARG A 18 11.00 9.14 -6.61
N ALA A 19 11.47 9.28 -7.85
CA ALA A 19 11.25 10.50 -8.62
C ALA A 19 9.76 10.70 -8.96
N VAL A 20 9.03 9.62 -9.25
CA VAL A 20 7.57 9.67 -9.46
C VAL A 20 6.83 10.08 -8.18
N VAL A 21 7.19 9.51 -7.03
CA VAL A 21 6.55 9.89 -5.75
C VAL A 21 6.86 11.34 -5.39
N HIS A 22 8.11 11.78 -5.55
CA HIS A 22 8.46 13.19 -5.33
C HIS A 22 7.70 14.13 -6.28
N PHE A 23 7.49 13.72 -7.53
CA PHE A 23 6.65 14.47 -8.46
C PHE A 23 5.18 14.56 -7.97
N CYS A 24 4.65 13.51 -7.35
CA CYS A 24 3.33 13.55 -6.71
C CYS A 24 3.28 14.56 -5.56
N GLU A 25 4.29 14.59 -4.69
CA GLU A 25 4.38 15.56 -3.59
C GLU A 25 4.42 17.00 -4.09
N LEU A 26 5.20 17.27 -5.14
CA LEU A 26 5.25 18.60 -5.77
C LEU A 26 3.89 19.01 -6.34
N THR A 27 3.17 18.06 -6.93
CA THR A 27 1.82 18.29 -7.50
C THR A 27 0.78 18.50 -6.40
N LEU A 28 0.88 17.78 -5.28
CA LEU A 28 0.01 17.93 -4.10
C LEU A 28 0.34 19.20 -3.28
N GLY A 29 1.57 19.70 -3.38
CA GLY A 29 2.09 20.78 -2.54
C GLY A 29 2.38 20.36 -1.09
N THR A 30 2.44 19.05 -0.82
CA THR A 30 2.65 18.48 0.52
C THR A 30 3.21 17.06 0.42
N SER A 31 3.78 16.54 1.50
CA SER A 31 4.26 15.16 1.59
C SER A 31 3.13 14.14 1.47
N VAL A 32 3.46 12.95 0.95
CA VAL A 32 2.50 11.84 0.86
C VAL A 32 2.26 11.27 2.27
N THR A 33 0.99 11.15 2.64
CA THR A 33 0.48 10.64 3.92
C THR A 33 -0.71 9.72 3.67
N ALA A 34 -1.18 9.01 4.70
CA ALA A 34 -2.38 8.17 4.59
C ALA A 34 -3.62 8.94 4.09
N ALA A 35 -3.72 10.23 4.41
CA ALA A 35 -4.85 11.08 4.03
C ALA A 35 -4.87 11.46 2.53
N ASN A 36 -3.72 11.48 1.86
CA ASN A 36 -3.60 11.96 0.47
C ASN A 36 -2.97 10.94 -0.50
N VAL A 37 -2.58 9.75 -0.04
CA VAL A 37 -1.91 8.75 -0.88
C VAL A 37 -2.75 8.30 -2.07
N HIS A 38 -4.08 8.26 -1.94
CA HIS A 38 -4.95 7.97 -3.08
C HIS A 38 -4.91 9.10 -4.14
N GLN A 39 -4.79 10.36 -3.73
CA GLN A 39 -4.62 11.48 -4.66
C GLN A 39 -3.25 11.40 -5.36
N ALA A 40 -2.19 11.04 -4.61
CA ALA A 40 -0.86 10.77 -5.17
C ALA A 40 -0.90 9.64 -6.22
N PHE A 41 -1.69 8.60 -5.98
CA PHE A 41 -1.94 7.53 -6.95
C PHE A 41 -2.64 8.03 -8.21
N LEU A 42 -3.69 8.84 -8.07
CA LEU A 42 -4.46 9.39 -9.19
C LEU A 42 -3.63 10.35 -10.07
N ILE A 43 -2.69 11.10 -9.49
CA ILE A 43 -1.76 11.97 -10.24
C ILE A 43 -0.95 11.18 -11.28
N GLN A 44 -0.68 9.89 -11.02
CA GLN A 44 0.09 9.02 -11.91
C GLN A 44 -0.73 8.46 -13.08
N HIS A 45 -2.06 8.53 -13.01
CA HIS A 45 -2.97 7.89 -13.97
C HIS A 45 -3.75 8.98 -14.73
N PRO A 46 -3.48 9.20 -16.03
CA PRO A 46 -3.91 10.39 -16.79
C PRO A 46 -5.41 10.48 -17.12
N GLY A 47 -6.29 9.88 -16.32
CA GLY A 47 -7.74 10.10 -16.38
C GLY A 47 -8.20 11.41 -15.71
N ALA A 48 -7.32 12.15 -15.04
CA ALA A 48 -7.65 13.40 -14.36
C ALA A 48 -7.63 14.61 -15.33
N PRO A 49 -8.68 15.46 -15.36
CA PRO A 49 -8.93 16.44 -16.42
C PRO A 49 -7.97 17.66 -16.48
N ALA A 50 -6.86 17.68 -15.76
CA ALA A 50 -6.03 18.89 -15.64
C ALA A 50 -4.51 18.69 -15.79
N PHE A 51 -4.00 17.48 -15.98
CA PHE A 51 -2.55 17.28 -16.03
C PHE A 51 -2.15 16.15 -16.98
N ASN A 52 -1.58 16.51 -18.13
CA ASN A 52 -0.98 15.54 -19.07
C ASN A 52 0.40 15.99 -19.54
N PRO A 53 1.46 15.54 -18.86
CA PRO A 53 2.75 15.32 -19.45
C PRO A 53 3.01 13.81 -19.36
N GLY A 54 2.26 12.99 -20.09
CA GLY A 54 2.52 11.54 -20.11
C GLY A 54 4.00 11.26 -20.38
N PRO A 55 4.62 10.25 -19.73
CA PRO A 55 5.99 9.89 -20.02
C PRO A 55 6.06 9.26 -21.43
N LEU A 56 6.99 9.74 -22.27
CA LEU A 56 7.26 9.19 -23.62
C LEU A 56 7.86 7.77 -23.59
N ARG A 57 8.20 7.23 -22.40
CA ARG A 57 8.73 5.88 -22.21
C ARG A 57 8.04 5.19 -21.05
N ALA A 58 7.99 3.85 -21.10
CA ALA A 58 7.45 3.03 -20.02
C ALA A 58 8.16 3.39 -18.71
N ALA A 59 7.40 3.96 -17.77
CA ALA A 59 7.87 4.33 -16.44
C ALA A 59 8.37 3.10 -15.67
N ALA A 60 9.01 3.33 -14.52
CA ALA A 60 9.31 2.28 -13.55
C ALA A 60 8.12 1.31 -13.40
N ARG A 61 8.40 0.01 -13.21
CA ARG A 61 7.36 -1.03 -13.06
C ARG A 61 6.30 -0.53 -12.07
N GLY A 62 5.04 -0.41 -12.50
CA GLY A 62 3.99 0.26 -11.72
C GLY A 62 3.88 -0.25 -10.27
N GLY A 63 4.14 -1.55 -10.04
CA GLY A 63 4.22 -2.13 -8.69
C GLY A 63 5.24 -1.43 -7.79
N THR A 64 6.45 -1.16 -8.27
CA THR A 64 7.50 -0.47 -7.50
C THR A 64 7.08 0.96 -7.12
N VAL A 65 6.30 1.65 -7.95
CA VAL A 65 5.78 2.98 -7.58
C VAL A 65 4.75 2.87 -6.46
N MET A 66 3.86 1.86 -6.50
CA MET A 66 2.88 1.64 -5.43
C MET A 66 3.57 1.28 -4.11
N GLU A 67 4.60 0.43 -4.17
CA GLU A 67 5.43 0.08 -3.02
C GLU A 67 6.06 1.34 -2.40
N MET A 68 6.57 2.25 -3.23
CA MET A 68 7.12 3.52 -2.75
C MET A 68 6.05 4.45 -2.17
N LEU A 69 4.84 4.51 -2.73
CA LEU A 69 3.75 5.28 -2.11
C LEU A 69 3.43 4.75 -0.71
N CYS A 70 3.33 3.42 -0.55
CA CYS A 70 3.11 2.80 0.76
C CYS A 70 4.25 3.11 1.74
N SER A 71 5.50 2.97 1.26
CA SER A 71 6.71 3.33 2.02
C SER A 71 6.72 4.79 2.48
N GLU A 72 6.33 5.74 1.63
CA GLU A 72 6.27 7.15 2.01
C GLU A 72 5.15 7.43 3.02
N VAL A 73 3.99 6.75 2.93
CA VAL A 73 2.97 6.86 3.97
C VAL A 73 3.51 6.40 5.34
N LEU A 74 4.25 5.29 5.38
CA LEU A 74 4.90 4.80 6.59
C LEU A 74 5.97 5.78 7.09
N ALA A 75 6.82 6.30 6.20
CA ALA A 75 7.87 7.24 6.56
C ALA A 75 7.29 8.55 7.14
N SER A 76 6.25 9.11 6.52
CA SER A 76 5.53 10.28 7.02
C SER A 76 4.86 10.04 8.38
N ALA A 77 4.53 8.79 8.71
CA ALA A 77 4.00 8.39 10.02
C ALA A 77 5.10 8.13 11.07
N GLY A 78 6.38 8.35 10.74
CA GLY A 78 7.51 8.10 11.63
C GLY A 78 8.00 6.65 11.61
N ILE A 79 7.68 5.87 10.58
CA ILE A 79 8.13 4.49 10.36
C ILE A 79 9.01 4.47 9.10
N PRO A 80 10.25 4.98 9.14
CA PRO A 80 11.10 5.10 7.96
C PRO A 80 11.52 3.74 7.39
N ALA A 81 11.89 3.73 6.10
CA ALA A 81 12.46 2.56 5.44
C ALA A 81 13.86 2.26 5.99
N MET A 82 14.11 1.00 6.34
CA MET A 82 15.43 0.52 6.74
C MET A 82 16.31 0.35 5.51
N THR A 83 17.41 1.09 5.45
CA THR A 83 18.33 1.04 4.31
C THR A 83 19.22 -0.21 4.36
N PRO A 84 19.54 -0.84 3.22
CA PRO A 84 20.54 -1.91 3.17
C PRO A 84 21.92 -1.43 3.65
N GLY A 85 22.54 -2.19 4.56
CA GLY A 85 23.90 -2.00 5.03
C GLY A 85 24.95 -2.52 4.04
N SER A 86 26.22 -2.50 4.46
CA SER A 86 27.35 -2.96 3.64
C SER A 86 27.26 -4.45 3.27
N ASP A 87 26.63 -5.27 4.11
CA ASP A 87 26.34 -6.70 3.89
C ASP A 87 25.07 -6.94 3.06
N ARG A 88 24.40 -5.85 2.66
CA ARG A 88 23.10 -5.78 1.96
C ARG A 88 21.91 -6.30 2.77
N TRP A 89 22.05 -6.53 4.07
CA TRP A 89 20.90 -6.72 4.96
C TRP A 89 20.37 -5.36 5.41
N PRO A 90 19.07 -5.23 5.73
CA PRO A 90 18.54 -3.99 6.31
C PRO A 90 19.27 -3.65 7.61
N VAL A 91 19.71 -2.39 7.75
CA VAL A 91 20.21 -1.89 9.03
C VAL A 91 19.00 -1.68 9.95
N TRP A 92 18.92 -2.51 10.98
CA TRP A 92 17.78 -2.52 11.89
C TRP A 92 17.63 -1.20 12.65
N GLN A 93 16.44 -0.60 12.54
CA GLN A 93 16.04 0.59 13.28
C GLN A 93 14.55 0.49 13.64
N MET A 94 14.19 0.83 14.87
CA MET A 94 12.80 0.82 15.33
C MET A 94 12.38 2.20 15.84
N PRO A 95 11.18 2.70 15.49
CA PRO A 95 10.26 2.16 14.48
C PRO A 95 10.87 2.22 13.06
N GLY A 96 10.52 1.24 12.21
CA GLY A 96 10.96 1.21 10.82
C GLY A 96 10.32 0.07 10.05
N HIS A 97 10.42 0.10 8.73
CA HIS A 97 9.89 -0.93 7.83
C HIS A 97 10.96 -1.39 6.83
N VAL A 98 10.80 -2.60 6.30
CA VAL A 98 11.75 -3.19 5.36
C VAL A 98 11.11 -3.31 3.99
N LEU A 99 11.77 -2.74 2.98
CA LEU A 99 11.43 -2.94 1.57
C LEU A 99 11.91 -4.33 1.13
N MET A 100 10.99 -5.20 0.71
CA MET A 100 11.32 -6.58 0.33
C MET A 100 11.86 -6.68 -1.10
N ASN A 101 11.83 -5.59 -1.86
CA ASN A 101 12.42 -5.49 -3.20
C ASN A 101 13.87 -4.95 -3.17
N GLU A 102 14.48 -4.75 -1.99
CA GLU A 102 15.84 -4.23 -1.84
C GLU A 102 16.80 -5.22 -1.12
N GLY A 103 18.10 -5.07 -1.39
CA GLY A 103 19.15 -5.83 -0.71
C GLY A 103 18.97 -7.35 -0.78
N ARG A 104 19.29 -8.04 0.32
CA ARG A 104 19.07 -9.49 0.44
C ARG A 104 17.60 -9.87 0.65
N MET A 105 16.74 -8.91 1.00
CA MET A 105 15.31 -9.14 1.22
C MET A 105 14.55 -9.49 -0.05
N GLN A 106 15.11 -9.19 -1.23
CA GLN A 106 14.60 -9.63 -2.54
C GLN A 106 14.32 -11.13 -2.63
N THR A 107 15.09 -11.95 -1.90
CA THR A 107 14.88 -13.40 -1.84
C THR A 107 13.55 -13.80 -1.19
N LEU A 108 12.96 -12.89 -0.41
CA LEU A 108 11.70 -13.06 0.31
C LEU A 108 10.52 -12.33 -0.37
N GLN A 109 10.72 -11.68 -1.52
CA GLN A 109 9.67 -10.92 -2.24
C GLN A 109 8.43 -11.77 -2.57
N ALA A 110 8.57 -13.09 -2.63
CA ALA A 110 7.43 -14.00 -2.80
C ALA A 110 6.43 -13.95 -1.64
N LEU A 111 6.84 -13.50 -0.46
CA LEU A 111 5.97 -13.37 0.72
C LEU A 111 5.20 -12.05 0.74
N GLY A 112 5.68 -11.02 0.05
CA GLY A 112 5.07 -9.70 0.00
C GLY A 112 6.06 -8.60 -0.37
N ASP A 113 5.61 -7.36 -0.22
CA ASP A 113 6.30 -6.20 -0.77
C ASP A 113 7.03 -5.38 0.31
N ILE A 114 6.41 -5.25 1.50
CA ILE A 114 6.98 -4.55 2.67
C ILE A 114 6.81 -5.42 3.91
N LEU A 115 7.79 -5.40 4.81
CA LEU A 115 7.73 -6.07 6.11
C LEU A 115 7.75 -5.03 7.25
N ILE A 116 6.81 -5.16 8.18
CA ILE A 116 6.73 -4.39 9.43
C ILE A 116 7.12 -5.31 10.59
N PRO A 117 8.21 -5.01 11.31
CA PRO A 117 8.60 -5.81 12.46
C PRO A 117 7.61 -5.66 13.61
N CYS A 118 7.05 -6.78 14.08
CA CYS A 118 6.16 -6.85 15.24
C CYS A 118 6.03 -8.30 15.74
N ALA A 119 5.46 -8.48 16.93
CA ALA A 119 5.14 -9.79 17.52
C ALA A 119 3.67 -10.18 17.26
N PRO A 120 3.28 -11.46 17.39
CA PRO A 120 4.16 -12.63 17.49
C PRO A 120 4.86 -12.96 16.16
N THR A 121 4.33 -12.47 15.05
CA THR A 121 4.90 -12.58 13.71
C THR A 121 5.00 -11.21 13.08
N ASN A 122 6.05 -10.98 12.29
CA ASN A 122 6.15 -9.76 11.48
C ASN A 122 4.96 -9.67 10.54
N LEU A 123 4.46 -8.45 10.34
CA LEU A 123 3.40 -8.18 9.38
C LEU A 123 3.98 -8.02 8.00
N VAL A 124 3.35 -8.64 7.02
CA VAL A 124 3.74 -8.50 5.62
C VAL A 124 2.66 -7.72 4.87
N ILE A 125 3.07 -6.65 4.20
CA ILE A 125 2.21 -5.81 3.39
C ILE A 125 2.30 -6.29 1.94
N SER A 126 1.14 -6.65 1.39
CA SER A 126 0.96 -6.85 -0.04
C SER A 126 0.37 -5.59 -0.64
N VAL A 127 1.18 -4.85 -1.38
CA VAL A 127 0.82 -3.61 -2.06
C VAL A 127 0.25 -3.92 -3.44
N LYS A 128 -0.90 -3.33 -3.78
CA LYS A 128 -1.62 -3.57 -5.05
C LYS A 128 -2.14 -2.26 -5.63
N SER A 129 -2.26 -2.21 -6.95
CA SER A 129 -2.85 -1.06 -7.66
C SER A 129 -4.38 -1.18 -7.70
N GLU A 130 -5.01 -0.98 -8.85
CA GLU A 130 -6.48 -0.90 -8.98
C GLU A 130 -7.19 -2.25 -9.07
N ALA A 131 -6.55 -3.28 -9.63
CA ALA A 131 -7.18 -4.57 -9.90
C ALA A 131 -6.84 -5.59 -8.80
N ALA A 132 -7.81 -5.89 -7.92
CA ALA A 132 -7.69 -6.87 -6.84
C ALA A 132 -8.15 -8.28 -7.26
N ARG A 133 -7.90 -8.67 -8.52
CA ARG A 133 -8.10 -10.05 -8.98
C ARG A 133 -7.28 -11.06 -8.15
N GLU A 134 -7.37 -12.35 -8.53
CA GLU A 134 -6.76 -13.55 -7.90
C GLU A 134 -5.36 -13.38 -7.27
N ARG A 135 -4.56 -12.39 -7.70
CA ARG A 135 -3.20 -12.13 -7.23
C ARG A 135 -3.07 -11.68 -5.77
N LEU A 136 -4.12 -11.11 -5.16
CA LEU A 136 -4.07 -10.78 -3.73
C LEU A 136 -3.99 -12.08 -2.89
N LEU A 137 -4.63 -13.15 -3.38
CA LEU A 137 -4.69 -14.46 -2.71
C LEU A 137 -3.37 -15.23 -2.77
N TYR A 138 -2.49 -14.97 -3.76
CA TYR A 138 -1.21 -15.68 -3.87
C TYR A 138 -0.09 -15.08 -2.99
N SER A 139 -0.33 -13.91 -2.38
CA SER A 139 0.70 -13.20 -1.62
C SER A 139 0.75 -13.56 -0.14
N ALA A 140 -0.35 -14.03 0.44
CA ALA A 140 -0.41 -14.39 1.86
C ALA A 140 -0.35 -15.91 2.00
N ASN A 141 0.86 -16.47 1.99
CA ASN A 141 1.11 -17.89 2.23
C ASN A 141 1.29 -18.15 3.74
N SER A 142 0.20 -18.11 4.50
CA SER A 142 0.15 -18.50 5.93
C SER A 142 0.93 -17.58 6.91
N ILE A 143 1.35 -16.40 6.48
CA ILE A 143 1.91 -15.35 7.34
C ILE A 143 0.88 -14.24 7.48
N GLU A 144 0.83 -13.60 8.66
CA GLU A 144 -0.08 -12.49 8.91
C GLU A 144 0.16 -11.35 7.93
N GLY A 145 -0.84 -11.10 7.08
CA GLY A 145 -0.74 -10.21 5.95
C GLY A 145 -1.69 -9.02 6.06
N ILE A 146 -1.29 -7.90 5.49
CA ILE A 146 -2.20 -6.78 5.22
C ILE A 146 -2.20 -6.45 3.74
N GLY A 147 -3.39 -6.20 3.20
CA GLY A 147 -3.55 -5.68 1.84
C GLY A 147 -3.50 -4.17 1.89
N PHE A 148 -2.64 -3.54 1.09
CA PHE A 148 -2.66 -2.09 0.86
C PHE A 148 -2.92 -1.88 -0.62
N GLY A 149 -4.03 -1.26 -1.01
CA GLY A 149 -4.26 -1.04 -2.43
C GLY A 149 -5.19 0.10 -2.79
N PHE A 150 -5.16 0.44 -4.07
CA PHE A 150 -5.93 1.53 -4.67
C PHE A 150 -7.17 0.98 -5.39
N PHE A 151 -7.88 0.08 -4.72
CA PHE A 151 -9.00 -0.68 -5.30
C PHE A 151 -10.17 0.23 -5.69
N LYS A 152 -10.71 0.00 -6.88
CA LYS A 152 -11.82 0.80 -7.45
C LYS A 152 -13.15 0.06 -7.60
N GLU A 153 -13.13 -1.27 -7.58
CA GLU A 153 -14.29 -2.15 -7.77
C GLU A 153 -14.71 -2.75 -6.40
N PRO A 154 -15.60 -2.11 -5.63
CA PRO A 154 -16.01 -2.59 -4.31
C PRO A 154 -16.69 -3.97 -4.36
N GLU A 155 -17.30 -4.32 -5.50
CA GLU A 155 -17.95 -5.60 -5.76
C GLU A 155 -17.03 -6.82 -5.65
N GLU A 156 -15.71 -6.62 -5.72
CA GLU A 156 -14.73 -7.68 -5.55
C GLU A 156 -14.68 -8.21 -4.09
N PHE A 157 -15.15 -7.43 -3.11
CA PHE A 157 -14.86 -7.66 -1.69
C PHE A 157 -16.03 -8.16 -0.84
N TRP A 158 -17.27 -7.77 -1.13
CA TRP A 158 -18.37 -7.90 -0.15
C TRP A 158 -19.06 -9.28 -0.07
N THR A 159 -18.64 -10.28 -0.85
CA THR A 159 -19.27 -11.62 -0.78
C THR A 159 -18.73 -12.41 0.41
N SER A 160 -19.60 -13.16 1.09
CA SER A 160 -19.22 -13.98 2.26
C SER A 160 -18.13 -15.01 1.94
N SER A 161 -18.18 -15.60 0.75
CA SER A 161 -17.16 -16.53 0.25
C SER A 161 -15.81 -15.85 0.07
N ARG A 162 -15.78 -14.63 -0.47
CA ARG A 162 -14.54 -13.85 -0.64
C ARG A 162 -13.97 -13.40 0.69
N MET A 163 -14.78 -12.83 1.58
CA MET A 163 -14.35 -12.44 2.93
C MET A 163 -13.74 -13.63 3.69
N SER A 164 -14.38 -14.80 3.62
CA SER A 164 -13.86 -16.01 4.25
C SER A 164 -12.54 -16.45 3.62
N LEU A 165 -12.38 -16.29 2.31
CA LEU A 165 -11.14 -16.61 1.61
C LEU A 165 -9.99 -15.69 2.03
N TYR A 166 -10.19 -14.37 2.11
CA TYR A 166 -9.14 -13.45 2.57
C TYR A 166 -8.65 -13.79 3.98
N LYS A 167 -9.57 -14.11 4.89
CA LYS A 167 -9.20 -14.52 6.25
C LYS A 167 -8.42 -15.84 6.27
N ARG A 168 -8.82 -16.82 5.46
CA ARG A 168 -8.06 -18.08 5.32
C ARG A 168 -6.66 -17.89 4.76
N MET A 169 -6.46 -16.88 3.90
CA MET A 169 -5.12 -16.55 3.41
C MET A 169 -4.27 -15.81 4.46
N GLY A 170 -4.84 -15.38 5.59
CA GLY A 170 -4.10 -14.71 6.66
C GLY A 170 -4.17 -13.19 6.62
N PHE A 171 -5.08 -12.59 5.82
CA PHE A 171 -5.28 -11.14 5.86
C PHE A 171 -5.98 -10.71 7.15
N THR A 172 -5.32 -9.86 7.92
CA THR A 172 -5.90 -9.22 9.12
C THR A 172 -6.47 -7.85 8.82
N ALA A 173 -5.99 -7.17 7.79
CA ALA A 173 -6.57 -5.93 7.29
C ALA A 173 -6.40 -5.79 5.77
N ILE A 174 -7.36 -5.14 5.12
CA ILE A 174 -7.31 -4.73 3.72
C ILE A 174 -7.66 -3.25 3.67
N TYR A 175 -6.64 -2.43 3.41
CA TYR A 175 -6.72 -1.00 3.25
C TYR A 175 -7.06 -0.65 1.80
N MET A 176 -8.08 0.17 1.63
CA MET A 176 -8.61 0.58 0.32
C MET A 176 -9.03 2.05 0.35
N PRO A 177 -9.20 2.72 -0.81
CA PRO A 177 -9.65 4.10 -0.83
C PRO A 177 -10.92 4.29 -0.01
N ASP A 178 -11.02 5.39 0.74
CA ASP A 178 -12.08 5.64 1.71
C ASP A 178 -13.48 5.48 1.10
N ALA A 179 -13.68 6.00 -0.11
CA ALA A 179 -14.94 5.85 -0.85
C ALA A 179 -15.27 4.38 -1.18
N THR A 180 -14.25 3.60 -1.60
CA THR A 180 -14.39 2.16 -1.87
C THR A 180 -14.72 1.41 -0.58
N CYS A 181 -14.02 1.71 0.52
CA CYS A 181 -14.28 1.11 1.82
C CYS A 181 -15.72 1.36 2.29
N ALA A 182 -16.20 2.60 2.14
CA ALA A 182 -17.57 2.95 2.49
C ALA A 182 -18.58 2.16 1.65
N ALA A 183 -18.37 2.07 0.33
CA ALA A 183 -19.23 1.30 -0.57
C ALA A 183 -19.26 -0.21 -0.21
N VAL A 184 -18.10 -0.79 0.12
CA VAL A 184 -18.00 -2.18 0.58
C VAL A 184 -18.82 -2.40 1.85
N MET A 185 -18.61 -1.54 2.85
CA MET A 185 -19.27 -1.71 4.15
C MET A 185 -20.78 -1.47 4.09
N VAL A 186 -21.26 -0.53 3.27
CA VAL A 186 -22.71 -0.34 3.02
C VAL A 186 -23.34 -1.64 2.52
N LYS A 187 -22.70 -2.31 1.56
CA LYS A 187 -23.22 -3.58 1.02
C LYS A 187 -23.15 -4.72 2.02
N VAL A 188 -22.03 -4.83 2.76
CA VAL A 188 -21.87 -5.84 3.81
C VAL A 188 -22.96 -5.73 4.87
N ILE A 189 -23.28 -4.52 5.32
CA ILE A 189 -24.34 -4.28 6.31
C ILE A 189 -25.72 -4.58 5.73
N THR A 190 -25.99 -4.10 4.50
CA THR A 190 -27.29 -4.33 3.83
C THR A 190 -27.58 -5.82 3.67
N ASP A 191 -26.55 -6.63 3.42
CA ASP A 191 -26.68 -8.07 3.22
C ASP A 191 -26.61 -8.89 4.53
N GLY A 192 -26.41 -8.25 5.69
CA GLY A 192 -26.28 -8.94 6.98
C GLY A 192 -24.99 -9.77 7.11
N ASN A 193 -23.93 -9.38 6.41
CA ASN A 193 -22.65 -10.10 6.32
C ASN A 193 -21.57 -9.54 7.26
N GLU A 194 -21.90 -8.66 8.21
CA GLU A 194 -20.93 -7.95 9.05
C GLU A 194 -19.99 -8.88 9.80
N ARG A 195 -20.51 -10.04 10.27
CA ARG A 195 -19.70 -11.08 10.92
C ARG A 195 -18.59 -11.63 10.03
N HIS A 196 -18.79 -11.64 8.71
CA HIS A 196 -17.76 -12.07 7.76
C HIS A 196 -16.66 -11.02 7.59
N ALA A 197 -16.98 -9.73 7.79
CA ALA A 197 -16.05 -8.61 7.69
C ALA A 197 -15.23 -8.35 8.98
N ILE A 198 -15.27 -9.27 9.94
CA ILE A 198 -14.40 -9.27 11.13
C ILE A 198 -13.23 -10.24 10.91
N ASN A 199 -12.01 -9.79 11.20
CA ASN A 199 -10.77 -10.54 11.09
C ASN A 199 -10.58 -11.55 12.26
N ILE A 200 -9.44 -12.24 12.29
CA ILE A 200 -9.14 -13.24 13.33
C ILE A 200 -8.90 -12.64 14.73
N ASN A 201 -8.55 -11.35 14.80
CA ASN A 201 -8.29 -10.61 16.04
C ASN A 201 -9.58 -9.95 16.60
N GLY A 202 -10.72 -10.11 15.92
CA GLY A 202 -11.98 -9.51 16.34
C GLY A 202 -12.17 -8.06 15.90
N THR A 203 -11.38 -7.57 14.95
CA THR A 203 -11.45 -6.20 14.43
C THR A 203 -11.86 -6.18 12.95
N ALA A 204 -12.07 -4.98 12.39
CA ALA A 204 -12.53 -4.83 11.00
C ALA A 204 -11.49 -5.33 9.98
N LEU A 205 -11.93 -6.19 9.06
CA LEU A 205 -11.14 -6.67 7.92
C LEU A 205 -10.91 -5.57 6.89
N TYR A 206 -11.95 -4.78 6.58
CA TYR A 206 -11.86 -3.69 5.60
C TYR A 206 -11.64 -2.36 6.30
N ARG A 207 -10.66 -1.58 5.81
CA ARG A 207 -10.26 -0.31 6.41
C ARG A 207 -9.99 0.73 5.34
N PRO A 208 -10.25 2.02 5.62
CA PRO A 208 -9.88 3.09 4.69
C PRO A 208 -8.37 3.32 4.72
N LEU A 209 -7.79 3.72 3.58
CA LEU A 209 -6.38 4.09 3.46
C LEU A 209 -5.99 5.19 4.47
N SER A 210 -6.91 6.10 4.78
CA SER A 210 -6.71 7.15 5.79
C SER A 210 -6.38 6.62 7.19
N ALA A 211 -6.81 5.39 7.55
CA ALA A 211 -6.51 4.76 8.84
C ALA A 211 -5.16 3.99 8.85
N PHE A 212 -4.54 3.79 7.70
CA PHE A 212 -3.36 2.92 7.57
C PHE A 212 -2.19 3.37 8.44
N ALA A 213 -1.83 4.65 8.40
CA ALA A 213 -0.69 5.17 9.16
C ALA A 213 -0.86 4.95 10.68
N ASP A 214 -2.01 5.32 11.22
CA ASP A 214 -2.30 5.18 12.65
C ASP A 214 -2.28 3.72 13.09
N ASP A 215 -2.77 2.81 12.25
CA ASP A 215 -2.73 1.38 12.51
C ASP A 215 -1.30 0.85 12.54
N MET A 216 -0.46 1.25 11.58
CA MET A 216 0.93 0.83 11.50
C MET A 216 1.76 1.35 12.69
N VAL A 217 1.51 2.57 13.14
CA VAL A 217 2.14 3.14 14.35
C VAL A 217 1.78 2.34 15.60
N ARG A 218 0.58 1.77 15.69
CA ARG A 218 0.17 0.96 16.84
C ARG A 218 0.81 -0.43 16.87
N VAL A 219 1.15 -1.01 15.72
CA VAL A 219 1.68 -2.38 15.66
C VAL A 219 3.20 -2.46 15.56
N VAL A 220 3.87 -1.48 14.95
CA VAL A 220 5.32 -1.52 14.72
C VAL A 220 6.09 -1.66 16.03
N GLY A 221 6.94 -2.68 16.13
CA GLY A 221 7.70 -3.03 17.32
C GLY A 221 6.86 -3.50 18.51
N ARG A 222 5.56 -3.74 18.30
CA ARG A 222 4.60 -4.14 19.33
C ARG A 222 3.93 -5.45 18.91
N SER A 223 2.61 -5.45 18.77
CA SER A 223 1.83 -6.66 18.50
C SER A 223 0.93 -6.45 17.30
N SER A 224 0.96 -7.39 16.35
CA SER A 224 0.06 -7.45 15.20
C SER A 224 -1.40 -7.66 15.63
N ALA A 225 -1.65 -8.29 16.79
CA ALA A 225 -2.99 -8.43 17.37
C ALA A 225 -3.70 -7.10 17.71
N LEU A 226 -3.01 -5.96 17.62
CA LEU A 226 -3.61 -4.63 17.74
C LEU A 226 -4.24 -4.13 16.42
N LEU A 227 -4.13 -4.93 15.35
CA LEU A 227 -4.88 -4.78 14.10
C LEU A 227 -6.24 -5.43 14.22
#